data_AF-A0A3C1SU65-F1
#
_entry.id   AF-A0A3C1SU65-F1
#
_cell.length_a   1.000
_cell.length_b   1.000
_cell.length_c   1.000
_cell.angle_alpha   90.00
_cell.angle_beta   90.00
_cell.angle_gamma   90.00
#
_symmetry.space_group_name_H-M   'P 1'
#
loop_
_entity.id
_entity.type
_entity.pdbx_description
1 polymer ?
#
loop_
_entity_poly.entity_id
_entity_poly.type
_entity_poly.pdbx_seq_one_letter_code
_entity_poly.pdbx_strand_id
1 'polypeptide(L)'
;MVLIAKRFPRDPVRSMDLILQAASRPTLAESSLYSYTRGGTEITGPSIRLAEAICQGWGNMDVGFKEVARGIGPDKVGYSEVLAFAWDMETNARKSIAFRVRHWRDTKKGGYALTDERDIYELVANQASRRGRNCILSVVPGDVVEAAQRQCEITLSAHADTSPEALKKLVAAFAEFGVSKEQIEQRIQRRIETITPAQIISFKKIYSSLRDSMSSPKDWFDVPADSGAPEKSKKVAEKINDAIRKGGDTTAAPSEQEPASRPDLMSGQSAELE
;
A
#
# COMPACT_ATOMS: atom_id res chain seq x y z
N MET A 1 19.11 -18.52 17.20
CA MET A 1 19.04 -17.78 15.92
C MET A 1 20.36 -17.09 15.57
N VAL A 2 20.90 -16.18 16.39
CA VAL A 2 22.22 -15.52 16.15
C VAL A 2 23.36 -16.52 15.90
N LEU A 3 23.44 -17.61 16.69
CA LEU A 3 24.46 -18.66 16.51
C LEU A 3 24.38 -19.34 15.12
N ILE A 4 23.17 -19.52 14.59
CA ILE A 4 22.96 -20.14 13.26
C ILE A 4 23.38 -19.16 12.17
N ALA A 5 22.98 -17.88 12.27
CA ALA A 5 23.37 -16.84 11.32
C ALA A 5 24.90 -16.66 11.25
N LYS A 6 25.60 -16.74 12.39
CA LYS A 6 27.08 -16.72 12.42
C LYS A 6 27.73 -17.98 11.86
N ARG A 7 27.08 -19.14 11.99
CA ARG A 7 27.57 -20.41 11.45
C ARG A 7 27.36 -20.53 9.93
N PHE A 8 26.30 -19.90 9.43
CA PHE A 8 25.94 -19.85 8.02
C PHE A 8 25.79 -18.40 7.58
N PRO A 9 26.91 -17.64 7.46
CA PRO A 9 26.88 -16.25 7.04
C PRO A 9 26.35 -16.15 5.60
N ARG A 10 25.72 -15.03 5.28
CA ARG A 10 25.25 -14.74 3.93
C ARG A 10 26.45 -14.55 2.99
N ASP A 11 26.22 -14.79 1.72
CA ASP A 11 27.10 -14.29 0.65
C ASP A 11 26.52 -12.94 0.18
N PRO A 12 27.20 -11.81 0.43
CA PRO A 12 26.69 -10.49 0.08
C PRO A 12 26.41 -10.31 -1.41
N VAL A 13 27.21 -10.95 -2.28
CA VAL A 13 27.02 -10.86 -3.74
C VAL A 13 25.75 -11.59 -4.13
N ARG A 14 25.59 -12.84 -3.66
CA ARG A 14 24.37 -13.61 -3.90
C ARG A 14 23.12 -12.94 -3.33
N SER A 15 23.22 -12.39 -2.11
CA SER A 15 22.13 -11.65 -1.49
C SER A 15 21.74 -10.42 -2.33
N MET A 16 22.73 -9.70 -2.85
CA MET A 16 22.50 -8.58 -3.74
C MET A 16 21.80 -9.00 -5.04
N ASP A 17 22.26 -10.08 -5.68
CA ASP A 17 21.64 -10.61 -6.90
C ASP A 17 20.17 -11.00 -6.69
N LEU A 18 19.84 -11.64 -5.56
CA LEU A 18 18.46 -11.98 -5.21
C LEU A 18 17.58 -10.73 -5.06
N ILE A 19 18.11 -9.68 -4.43
CA ILE A 19 17.41 -8.41 -4.26
C ILE A 19 17.16 -7.75 -5.62
N LEU A 20 18.20 -7.68 -6.48
CA LEU A 20 18.08 -7.10 -7.81
C LEU A 20 17.10 -7.89 -8.70
N GLN A 21 17.12 -9.22 -8.63
CA GLN A 21 16.17 -10.08 -9.35
C GLN A 21 14.72 -9.90 -8.84
N ALA A 22 14.53 -9.63 -7.55
CA ALA A 22 13.21 -9.26 -7.05
C ALA A 22 12.80 -7.88 -7.58
N ALA A 23 13.70 -6.90 -7.53
CA ALA A 23 13.49 -5.53 -8.02
C ALA A 23 13.24 -5.46 -9.53
N SER A 24 13.67 -6.48 -10.29
CA SER A 24 13.40 -6.60 -11.73
C SER A 24 11.99 -7.07 -12.09
N ARG A 25 11.15 -7.39 -11.09
CA ARG A 25 9.76 -7.80 -11.32
C ARG A 25 8.87 -6.56 -11.48
N PRO A 26 8.11 -6.40 -12.58
CA PRO A 26 7.30 -5.21 -12.81
C PRO A 26 6.32 -4.89 -11.68
N THR A 27 5.66 -5.92 -11.13
CA THR A 27 4.68 -5.77 -10.05
C THR A 27 5.29 -5.26 -8.74
N LEU A 28 6.53 -5.65 -8.43
CA LEU A 28 7.26 -5.09 -7.29
C LEU A 28 7.70 -3.66 -7.61
N ALA A 29 8.27 -3.44 -8.79
CA ALA A 29 8.76 -2.14 -9.22
C ALA A 29 7.66 -1.06 -9.20
N GLU A 30 6.44 -1.37 -9.62
CA GLU A 30 5.27 -0.47 -9.56
C GLU A 30 4.90 -0.06 -8.13
N SER A 31 5.16 -0.92 -7.15
CA SER A 31 4.89 -0.67 -5.73
C SER A 31 6.15 -0.37 -4.91
N SER A 32 7.28 -0.10 -5.56
CA SER A 32 8.60 0.02 -4.93
C SER A 32 8.87 1.37 -4.26
N LEU A 33 8.16 2.42 -4.70
CA LEU A 33 8.31 3.78 -4.19
C LEU A 33 6.98 4.27 -3.60
N TYR A 34 7.04 4.89 -2.42
CA TYR A 34 5.92 5.70 -1.94
C TYR A 34 6.16 7.16 -2.32
N SER A 35 5.07 7.92 -2.48
CA SER A 35 5.10 9.37 -2.65
C SER A 35 4.07 9.99 -1.72
N TYR A 36 4.43 11.09 -1.08
CA TYR A 36 3.48 11.96 -0.37
C TYR A 36 3.97 13.41 -0.39
N THR A 37 3.04 14.35 -0.37
CA THR A 37 3.35 15.78 -0.37
C THR A 37 3.39 16.32 1.06
N ARG A 38 4.44 17.04 1.43
CA ARG A 38 4.52 17.78 2.70
C ARG A 38 5.02 19.20 2.44
N GLY A 39 4.23 20.20 2.83
CA GLY A 39 4.61 21.61 2.64
C GLY A 39 4.80 22.02 1.18
N GLY A 40 4.10 21.37 0.24
CA GLY A 40 4.22 21.65 -1.20
C GLY A 40 5.35 20.90 -1.92
N THR A 41 6.19 20.15 -1.21
CA THR A 41 7.24 19.31 -1.81
C THR A 41 6.83 17.84 -1.83
N GLU A 42 7.02 17.18 -2.97
CA GLU A 42 6.84 15.74 -3.11
C GLU A 42 8.02 15.00 -2.48
N ILE A 43 7.76 14.15 -1.49
CA ILE A 43 8.76 13.32 -0.85
C ILE A 43 8.56 11.88 -1.32
N THR A 44 9.59 11.31 -1.93
CA THR A 44 9.62 9.94 -2.40
C THR A 44 10.64 9.12 -1.62
N GLY A 45 10.45 7.80 -1.56
CA GLY A 45 11.42 6.90 -0.96
C GLY A 45 11.04 5.43 -1.09
N PRO A 46 11.90 4.50 -0.59
CA PRO A 46 11.62 3.07 -0.61
C PRO A 46 10.30 2.77 0.08
N SER A 47 9.44 1.99 -0.57
CA SER A 47 8.18 1.54 0.02
C SER A 47 8.38 0.44 1.05
N ILE A 48 7.31 0.11 1.79
CA ILE A 48 7.30 -1.04 2.71
C ILE A 48 7.59 -2.34 1.93
N ARG A 49 6.99 -2.51 0.74
CA ARG A 49 7.18 -3.71 -0.08
C ARG A 49 8.60 -3.86 -0.59
N LEU A 50 9.24 -2.75 -1.01
CA LEU A 50 10.64 -2.79 -1.41
C LEU A 50 11.53 -3.17 -0.22
N ALA A 51 11.30 -2.58 0.96
CA ALA A 51 12.06 -2.92 2.16
C ALA A 51 11.88 -4.39 2.57
N GLU A 52 10.67 -4.94 2.48
CA GLU A 52 10.39 -6.35 2.75
C GLU A 52 11.12 -7.27 1.75
N ALA A 53 11.10 -6.94 0.45
CA ALA A 53 11.83 -7.69 -0.57
C ALA A 53 13.35 -7.65 -0.34
N ILE A 54 13.88 -6.48 0.04
CA ILE A 54 15.29 -6.32 0.44
C ILE A 54 15.58 -7.22 1.64
N CYS A 55 14.77 -7.19 2.69
CA CYS A 55 14.95 -8.01 3.88
C CYS A 55 14.97 -9.52 3.54
N GLN A 56 14.07 -9.97 2.67
CA GLN A 56 14.00 -11.36 2.23
C GLN A 56 15.25 -11.79 1.46
N GLY A 57 15.76 -10.95 0.55
CA GLY A 57 16.97 -11.25 -0.23
C GLY A 57 18.27 -11.07 0.55
N TRP A 58 18.31 -10.12 1.49
CA TRP A 58 19.49 -9.87 2.34
C TRP A 58 19.73 -11.08 3.27
N GLY A 59 18.66 -11.69 3.80
CA GLY A 59 18.75 -12.89 4.64
C GLY A 59 19.21 -12.60 6.07
N ASN A 60 19.23 -13.61 6.94
CA ASN A 60 19.72 -13.52 8.33
C ASN A 60 19.18 -12.32 9.15
N MET A 61 17.97 -11.83 8.83
CA MET A 61 17.31 -10.71 9.50
C MET A 61 16.06 -11.17 10.25
N ASP A 62 15.83 -10.61 11.43
CA ASP A 62 14.59 -10.69 12.18
C ASP A 62 13.95 -9.30 12.21
N VAL A 63 12.74 -9.18 11.66
CA VAL A 63 12.05 -7.91 11.46
C VAL A 63 10.58 -8.06 11.81
N GLY A 64 9.99 -7.01 12.35
CA GLY A 64 8.57 -7.00 12.65
C GLY A 64 8.20 -5.90 13.64
N PHE A 65 7.04 -6.08 14.25
CA PHE A 65 6.60 -5.23 15.34
C PHE A 65 5.86 -6.05 16.40
N LYS A 66 5.82 -5.51 17.61
CA LYS A 66 5.06 -6.06 18.73
C LYS A 66 4.22 -4.95 19.34
N GLU A 67 2.95 -5.23 19.55
CA GLU A 67 2.13 -4.44 20.45
C GLU A 67 2.51 -4.83 21.88
N VAL A 68 3.09 -3.87 22.61
CA VAL A 68 3.68 -4.08 23.95
C VAL A 68 2.62 -3.94 25.03
N ALA A 69 1.77 -2.93 24.90
CA ALA A 69 0.71 -2.63 25.84
C ALA A 69 -0.43 -1.86 25.16
N ARG A 70 -1.60 -1.88 25.79
CA ARG A 70 -2.71 -1.00 25.47
C ARG A 70 -3.14 -0.22 26.70
N GLY A 71 -3.66 0.97 26.49
CA GLY A 71 -4.18 1.80 27.56
C GLY A 71 -5.23 2.79 27.07
N ILE A 72 -5.75 3.57 28.00
CA ILE A 72 -6.70 4.66 27.73
C ILE A 72 -6.01 5.97 28.07
N GLY A 73 -6.05 6.92 27.14
CA GLY A 73 -5.48 8.25 27.30
C GLY A 73 -6.32 9.16 28.19
N PRO A 74 -5.79 10.34 28.57
CA PRO A 74 -6.52 11.33 29.37
C PRO A 74 -7.83 11.81 28.70
N ASP A 75 -7.87 11.76 27.38
CA ASP A 75 -9.00 12.08 26.51
C ASP A 75 -10.02 10.94 26.39
N LYS A 76 -9.88 9.88 27.20
CA LYS A 76 -10.69 8.65 27.16
C LYS A 76 -10.59 7.88 25.84
N VAL A 77 -9.56 8.13 25.03
CA VAL A 77 -9.32 7.41 23.77
C VAL A 77 -8.27 6.32 23.98
N GLY A 78 -8.51 5.13 23.41
CA GLY A 78 -7.56 4.03 23.47
C GLY A 78 -6.22 4.36 22.79
N TYR A 79 -5.16 3.69 23.22
CA TYR A 79 -3.88 3.72 22.53
C TYR A 79 -3.16 2.39 22.65
N SER A 80 -2.27 2.13 21.69
CA SER A 80 -1.33 1.02 21.67
C SER A 80 0.10 1.52 21.79
N GLU A 81 0.88 0.92 22.66
CA GLU A 81 2.33 1.04 22.67
C GLU A 81 2.92 -0.04 21.79
N VAL A 82 3.71 0.37 20.80
CA VAL A 82 4.18 -0.53 19.74
C VAL A 82 5.69 -0.39 19.62
N LEU A 83 6.35 -1.52 19.46
CA LEU A 83 7.78 -1.62 19.19
C LEU A 83 7.97 -2.20 17.80
N ALA A 84 8.42 -1.38 16.84
CA ALA A 84 8.89 -1.85 15.54
C ALA A 84 10.40 -2.10 15.60
N PHE A 85 10.90 -3.17 14.98
CA PHE A 85 12.31 -3.53 15.03
C PHE A 85 12.81 -4.19 13.75
N ALA A 86 14.13 -4.11 13.55
CA ALA A 86 14.87 -4.91 12.61
C ALA A 86 16.21 -5.27 13.26
N TRP A 87 16.62 -6.53 13.09
CA TRP A 87 17.86 -7.07 13.64
C TRP A 87 18.53 -7.95 12.60
N ASP A 88 19.70 -7.53 12.12
CA ASP A 88 20.61 -8.40 11.41
C ASP A 88 21.30 -9.31 12.43
N MET A 89 20.92 -10.59 12.44
CA MET A 89 21.41 -11.58 13.40
C MET A 89 22.83 -12.05 13.10
N GLU A 90 23.37 -11.76 11.91
CA GLU A 90 24.73 -12.10 11.52
C GLU A 90 25.71 -11.03 12.01
N THR A 91 25.44 -9.75 11.69
CA THR A 91 26.29 -8.61 12.08
C THR A 91 25.96 -8.06 13.47
N ASN A 92 24.84 -8.48 14.06
CA ASN A 92 24.23 -7.91 15.26
C ASN A 92 23.78 -6.44 15.15
N ALA A 93 23.73 -5.87 13.94
CA ALA A 93 23.16 -4.55 13.75
C ALA A 93 21.65 -4.56 14.06
N ARG A 94 21.20 -3.70 14.98
CA ARG A 94 19.81 -3.68 15.45
C ARG A 94 19.27 -2.26 15.51
N LYS A 95 18.06 -2.09 14.99
CA LYS A 95 17.24 -0.88 15.16
C LYS A 95 15.92 -1.23 15.83
N SER A 96 15.48 -0.40 16.76
CA SER A 96 14.15 -0.51 17.36
C SER A 96 13.57 0.88 17.57
N ILE A 97 12.27 1.03 17.29
CA ILE A 97 11.52 2.26 17.41
C ILE A 97 10.28 1.96 18.24
N ALA A 98 10.26 2.48 19.46
CA ALA A 98 9.08 2.47 20.32
C ALA A 98 8.23 3.72 20.02
N PHE A 99 6.92 3.54 19.89
CA PHE A 99 6.00 4.63 19.60
C PHE A 99 4.58 4.29 20.08
N ARG A 100 3.78 5.32 20.27
CA ARG A 100 2.37 5.19 20.66
C ARG A 100 1.46 5.46 19.48
N VAL A 101 0.47 4.59 19.27
CA VAL A 101 -0.60 4.75 18.28
C VAL A 101 -1.88 5.06 19.03
N ARG A 102 -2.41 6.28 18.86
CA ARG A 102 -3.73 6.64 19.39
C ARG A 102 -4.80 5.99 18.50
N HIS A 103 -5.81 5.37 19.10
CA HIS A 103 -6.92 4.70 18.41
C HIS A 103 -7.92 5.72 17.88
N TRP A 104 -7.51 6.43 16.85
CA TRP A 104 -8.25 7.55 16.30
C TRP A 104 -8.17 7.56 14.79
N ARG A 105 -9.30 7.86 14.14
CA ARG A 105 -9.38 8.04 12.69
C ARG A 105 -9.72 9.48 12.39
N ASP A 106 -8.79 10.17 11.76
CA ASP A 106 -8.99 11.54 11.32
C ASP A 106 -9.94 11.61 10.13
N THR A 107 -10.81 12.61 10.16
CA THR A 107 -11.70 12.95 9.05
C THR A 107 -11.60 14.46 8.80
N LYS A 108 -12.03 14.92 7.62
CA LYS A 108 -12.05 16.35 7.28
C LYS A 108 -12.87 17.21 8.27
N LYS A 109 -13.74 16.59 9.09
CA LYS A 109 -14.64 17.25 10.04
C LYS A 109 -14.25 17.05 11.50
N GLY A 110 -13.06 16.53 11.80
CA GLY A 110 -12.53 16.47 13.17
C GLY A 110 -12.32 15.08 13.76
N GLY A 111 -12.49 13.99 12.99
CA GLY A 111 -12.12 12.62 13.41
C GLY A 111 -12.99 11.98 14.51
N TYR A 112 -12.72 10.72 14.82
CA TYR A 112 -13.40 9.97 15.89
C TYR A 112 -12.52 8.85 16.48
N ALA A 113 -12.84 8.43 17.70
CA ALA A 113 -12.16 7.33 18.37
C ALA A 113 -12.57 5.97 17.78
N LEU A 114 -11.61 5.11 17.52
CA LEU A 114 -11.86 3.74 17.06
C LEU A 114 -12.23 2.86 18.26
N THR A 115 -13.33 2.13 18.13
CA THR A 115 -13.82 1.18 19.15
C THR A 115 -13.82 -0.25 18.66
N ASP A 116 -13.88 -0.45 17.35
CA ASP A 116 -13.83 -1.76 16.73
C ASP A 116 -12.39 -2.31 16.73
N GLU A 117 -12.24 -3.55 17.18
CA GLU A 117 -10.94 -4.18 17.37
C GLU A 117 -10.20 -4.39 16.04
N ARG A 118 -10.93 -4.68 14.96
CA ARG A 118 -10.33 -4.84 13.63
C ARG A 118 -9.81 -3.51 13.12
N ASP A 119 -10.59 -2.44 13.23
CA ASP A 119 -10.17 -1.09 12.85
C ASP A 119 -8.92 -0.63 13.64
N ILE A 120 -8.86 -0.95 14.94
CA ILE A 120 -7.70 -0.67 15.80
C ILE A 120 -6.48 -1.45 15.31
N TYR A 121 -6.61 -2.74 15.08
CA TYR A 121 -5.52 -3.58 14.60
C TYR A 121 -4.98 -3.11 13.25
N GLU A 122 -5.86 -2.81 12.29
CA GLU A 122 -5.46 -2.32 10.96
C GLU A 122 -4.72 -0.97 11.04
N LEU A 123 -5.17 -0.06 11.91
CA LEU A 123 -4.48 1.21 12.17
C LEU A 123 -3.08 0.98 12.76
N VAL A 124 -2.99 0.16 13.80
CA VAL A 124 -1.73 -0.15 14.49
C VAL A 124 -0.75 -0.82 13.55
N ALA A 125 -1.20 -1.84 12.80
CA ALA A 125 -0.38 -2.56 11.82
C ALA A 125 0.15 -1.60 10.75
N ASN A 126 -0.68 -0.72 10.18
CA ASN A 126 -0.24 0.25 9.18
C ASN A 126 0.85 1.20 9.74
N GLN A 127 0.63 1.75 10.93
CA GLN A 127 1.59 2.63 11.59
C GLN A 127 2.89 1.91 11.95
N ALA A 128 2.80 0.64 12.34
CA ALA A 128 3.94 -0.20 12.67
C ALA A 128 4.75 -0.60 11.44
N SER A 129 4.11 -1.03 10.36
CA SER A 129 4.80 -1.39 9.11
C SER A 129 5.61 -0.23 8.52
N ARG A 130 5.13 1.02 8.65
CA ARG A 130 5.90 2.21 8.25
C ARG A 130 7.20 2.38 9.03
N ARG A 131 7.16 2.08 10.33
CA ARG A 131 8.35 2.18 11.20
C ARG A 131 9.23 0.94 11.09
N GLY A 132 8.64 -0.23 10.86
CA GLY A 132 9.33 -1.47 10.51
C GLY A 132 10.16 -1.30 9.24
N ARG A 133 9.59 -0.68 8.20
CA ARG A 133 10.34 -0.23 7.00
C ARG A 133 11.55 0.62 7.37
N ASN A 134 11.38 1.65 8.20
CA ASN A 134 12.50 2.49 8.62
C ASN A 134 13.56 1.71 9.41
N CYS A 135 13.17 0.73 10.22
CA CYS A 135 14.11 -0.16 10.90
C CYS A 135 14.90 -1.01 9.89
N ILE A 136 14.25 -1.60 8.88
CA ILE A 136 14.93 -2.36 7.82
C ILE A 136 15.95 -1.49 7.10
N LEU A 137 15.52 -0.32 6.61
CA LEU A 137 16.38 0.62 5.89
C LEU A 137 17.54 1.18 6.74
N SER A 138 17.43 1.13 8.07
CA SER A 138 18.50 1.54 8.98
C SER A 138 19.52 0.44 9.25
N VAL A 139 19.17 -0.82 9.00
CA VAL A 139 20.04 -1.99 9.28
C VAL A 139 20.74 -2.48 8.01
N VAL A 140 20.05 -2.43 6.87
CA VAL A 140 20.63 -2.81 5.57
C VAL A 140 21.58 -1.71 5.08
N PRO A 141 22.75 -2.05 4.51
CA PRO A 141 23.64 -1.08 3.88
C PRO A 141 22.94 -0.19 2.85
N GLY A 142 23.24 1.12 2.85
CA GLY A 142 22.55 2.10 2.02
C GLY A 142 22.73 1.86 0.51
N ASP A 143 23.90 1.40 0.10
CA ASP A 143 24.23 1.04 -1.28
C ASP A 143 23.35 -0.09 -1.83
N VAL A 144 23.01 -1.08 -1.00
CA VAL A 144 22.08 -2.17 -1.34
C VAL A 144 20.67 -1.61 -1.59
N VAL A 145 20.21 -0.70 -0.72
CA VAL A 145 18.90 -0.05 -0.85
C VAL A 145 18.84 0.80 -2.12
N GLU A 146 19.85 1.63 -2.35
CA GLU A 146 19.94 2.53 -3.50
C GLU A 146 19.98 1.74 -4.82
N ALA A 147 20.75 0.65 -4.86
CA ALA A 147 20.83 -0.20 -6.03
C ALA A 147 19.52 -0.95 -6.30
N ALA A 148 18.81 -1.42 -5.27
CA ALA A 148 17.47 -1.99 -5.42
C ALA A 148 16.46 -0.96 -5.97
N GLN A 149 16.48 0.28 -5.48
CA GLN A 149 15.64 1.36 -6.00
C GLN A 149 15.95 1.66 -7.46
N ARG A 150 17.23 1.81 -7.81
CA ARG A 150 17.67 2.04 -9.19
C ARG A 150 17.22 0.92 -10.12
N GLN A 151 17.31 -0.33 -9.67
CA GLN A 151 16.83 -1.47 -10.45
C GLN A 151 15.32 -1.44 -10.67
N CYS A 152 14.53 -1.04 -9.67
CA CYS A 152 13.09 -0.82 -9.87
C CYS A 152 12.81 0.28 -10.90
N GLU A 153 13.56 1.38 -10.88
CA GLU A 153 13.43 2.47 -11.87
C GLU A 153 13.77 2.02 -13.29
N ILE A 154 14.85 1.25 -13.45
CA ILE A 154 15.24 0.62 -14.72
C ILE A 154 14.12 -0.29 -15.22
N THR A 155 13.57 -1.11 -14.33
CA THR A 155 12.49 -2.05 -14.65
C THR A 155 11.23 -1.33 -15.10
N LEU A 156 10.80 -0.30 -14.36
CA LEU A 156 9.65 0.51 -14.75
C LEU A 156 9.88 1.19 -16.11
N SER A 157 11.09 1.69 -16.36
CA SER A 157 11.42 2.36 -17.61
C SER A 157 11.44 1.40 -18.78
N ALA A 158 11.97 0.19 -18.60
CA ALA A 158 12.00 -0.86 -19.62
C ALA A 158 10.60 -1.40 -19.96
N HIS A 159 9.67 -1.37 -19.00
CA HIS A 159 8.28 -1.81 -19.17
C HIS A 159 7.29 -0.67 -19.41
N ALA A 160 7.75 0.56 -19.62
CA ALA A 160 6.89 1.68 -19.96
C ALA A 160 6.49 1.60 -21.44
N ASP A 161 5.21 1.33 -21.69
CA ASP A 161 4.67 1.28 -23.05
C ASP A 161 4.48 2.70 -23.61
N THR A 162 5.38 3.10 -24.51
CA THR A 162 5.33 4.39 -25.24
C THR A 162 4.68 4.26 -26.62
N SER A 163 3.97 3.16 -26.91
CA SER A 163 3.32 2.96 -28.21
C SER A 163 2.22 4.01 -28.46
N PRO A 164 1.90 4.31 -29.73
CA PRO A 164 0.79 5.22 -30.07
C PRO A 164 -0.56 4.78 -29.49
N GLU A 165 -0.76 3.47 -29.30
CA GLU A 165 -1.97 2.94 -28.66
C GLU A 165 -2.02 3.24 -27.16
N ALA A 166 -0.89 3.06 -26.46
CA ALA A 166 -0.77 3.43 -25.05
C ALA A 166 -0.98 4.93 -24.84
N LEU A 167 -0.48 5.77 -25.75
CA LEU A 167 -0.71 7.21 -25.72
C LEU A 167 -2.20 7.57 -25.86
N LYS A 168 -2.92 6.93 -26.79
CA LYS A 168 -4.37 7.12 -26.92
C LYS A 168 -5.11 6.71 -25.65
N LYS A 169 -4.74 5.56 -25.05
CA LYS A 169 -5.31 5.09 -23.78
C LYS A 169 -5.04 6.07 -22.65
N LEU A 170 -3.83 6.62 -22.57
CA LEU A 170 -3.45 7.61 -21.57
C LEU A 170 -4.30 8.88 -21.71
N VAL A 171 -4.41 9.44 -22.91
CA VAL A 171 -5.26 10.63 -23.15
C VAL A 171 -6.72 10.35 -22.82
N ALA A 172 -7.25 9.20 -23.24
CA ALA A 172 -8.63 8.82 -22.93
C ALA A 172 -8.87 8.69 -21.41
N ALA A 173 -7.95 8.06 -20.69
CA ALA A 173 -8.02 7.88 -19.25
C ALA A 173 -7.98 9.22 -18.48
N PHE A 174 -7.18 10.18 -18.95
CA PHE A 174 -7.13 11.53 -18.37
C PHE A 174 -8.32 12.41 -18.76
N ALA A 175 -8.92 12.18 -19.93
CA ALA A 175 -10.13 12.88 -20.36
C ALA A 175 -11.34 12.59 -19.46
N GLU A 176 -11.40 11.42 -18.82
CA GLU A 176 -12.42 11.11 -17.79
C GLU A 176 -12.38 12.07 -16.60
N PHE A 177 -11.20 12.63 -16.31
CA PHE A 177 -10.99 13.64 -15.27
C PHE A 177 -11.05 15.08 -15.79
N GLY A 178 -11.45 15.28 -17.06
CA GLY A 178 -11.50 16.59 -17.70
C GLY A 178 -10.13 17.18 -18.06
N VAL A 179 -9.09 16.34 -18.15
CA VAL A 179 -7.76 16.77 -18.57
C VAL A 179 -7.61 16.56 -20.08
N SER A 180 -7.27 17.64 -20.81
CA SER A 180 -7.10 17.61 -22.26
C SER A 180 -5.69 17.17 -22.70
N LYS A 181 -5.54 16.81 -23.97
CA LYS A 181 -4.22 16.47 -24.56
C LYS A 181 -3.25 17.64 -24.41
N GLU A 182 -3.72 18.87 -24.62
CA GLU A 182 -2.92 20.09 -24.56
C GLU A 182 -2.35 20.31 -23.15
N GLN A 183 -3.13 20.02 -22.10
CA GLN A 183 -2.69 20.11 -20.72
C GLN A 183 -1.62 19.06 -20.38
N ILE A 184 -1.76 17.86 -20.93
CA ILE A 184 -0.74 16.80 -20.81
C ILE A 184 0.55 17.26 -21.48
N GLU A 185 0.48 17.77 -22.71
CA GLU A 185 1.64 18.29 -23.46
C GLU A 185 2.32 19.48 -22.76
N GLN A 186 1.54 20.38 -22.16
CA GLN A 186 2.06 21.49 -21.36
C GLN A 186 2.86 20.99 -20.15
N ARG A 187 2.34 19.99 -19.42
CA ARG A 187 3.02 19.43 -18.24
C ARG A 187 4.35 18.77 -18.60
N ILE A 188 4.43 18.06 -19.71
CA ILE A 188 5.68 17.43 -20.17
C ILE A 188 6.59 18.37 -20.96
N GLN A 189 6.12 19.59 -21.26
CA GLN A 189 6.78 20.61 -22.08
C GLN A 189 7.24 20.08 -23.45
N ARG A 190 6.45 19.16 -24.04
CA ARG A 190 6.75 18.52 -25.33
C ARG A 190 5.49 17.89 -25.93
N ARG A 191 5.57 17.48 -27.20
CA ARG A 191 4.50 16.72 -27.85
C ARG A 191 4.36 15.34 -27.22
N ILE A 192 3.12 14.86 -27.09
CA ILE A 192 2.83 13.58 -26.46
C ILE A 192 3.49 12.40 -27.20
N GLU A 193 3.73 12.55 -28.49
CA GLU A 193 4.41 11.56 -29.34
C GLU A 193 5.90 11.39 -28.97
N THR A 194 6.48 12.35 -28.26
CA THR A 194 7.88 12.34 -27.78
C THR A 194 7.98 12.07 -26.27
N ILE A 195 6.94 11.45 -25.70
CA ILE A 195 6.90 11.11 -24.28
C ILE A 195 8.03 10.16 -23.93
N THR A 196 8.57 10.32 -22.72
CA THR A 196 9.58 9.42 -22.18
C THR A 196 8.96 8.35 -21.28
N PRO A 197 9.59 7.18 -21.12
CA PRO A 197 9.22 6.17 -20.12
C PRO A 197 8.97 6.76 -18.72
N ALA A 198 9.87 7.65 -18.26
CA ALA A 198 9.76 8.33 -16.97
C ALA A 198 8.48 9.15 -16.83
N GLN A 199 8.07 9.86 -17.89
CA GLN A 199 6.83 10.63 -17.92
C GLN A 199 5.60 9.73 -17.88
N ILE A 200 5.62 8.58 -18.59
CA ILE A 200 4.51 7.61 -18.52
C ILE A 200 4.34 7.07 -17.11
N ILE A 201 5.44 6.73 -16.43
CA ILE A 201 5.40 6.27 -15.04
C ILE A 201 4.82 7.35 -14.12
N SER A 202 5.23 8.61 -14.31
CA SER A 202 4.67 9.75 -13.57
C SER A 202 3.17 9.88 -13.79
N PHE A 203 2.68 9.77 -15.03
CA PHE A 203 1.25 9.81 -15.33
C PHE A 203 0.46 8.64 -14.75
N LYS A 204 1.01 7.42 -14.73
CA LYS A 204 0.38 6.28 -14.05
C LYS A 204 0.18 6.55 -12.55
N LYS A 205 1.15 7.20 -11.90
CA LYS A 205 1.06 7.61 -10.49
C LYS A 205 0.00 8.69 -10.30
N ILE A 206 -0.02 9.72 -11.14
CA ILE A 206 -1.04 10.79 -11.09
C ILE A 206 -2.44 10.21 -11.31
N TYR A 207 -2.62 9.35 -12.30
CA TYR A 207 -3.91 8.69 -12.58
C TYR A 207 -4.42 7.90 -11.37
N SER A 208 -3.54 7.15 -10.70
CA SER A 208 -3.91 6.40 -9.49
C SER A 208 -4.34 7.34 -8.36
N SER A 209 -3.63 8.45 -8.15
CA SER A 209 -4.00 9.49 -7.17
C SER A 209 -5.35 10.18 -7.49
N LEU A 210 -5.64 10.43 -8.76
CA LEU A 210 -6.92 10.99 -9.21
C LEU A 210 -8.08 10.00 -9.03
N ARG A 211 -7.89 8.75 -9.45
CA ARG A 211 -8.88 7.67 -9.31
C ARG A 211 -9.25 7.44 -7.85
N ASP A 212 -8.24 7.48 -6.97
CA ASP A 212 -8.44 7.26 -5.53
C ASP A 212 -8.93 8.55 -4.82
N SER A 213 -9.23 9.62 -5.56
CA SER A 213 -9.72 10.92 -5.06
C SER A 213 -8.80 11.59 -4.02
N MET A 214 -7.51 11.26 -4.06
CA MET A 214 -6.48 11.81 -3.17
C MET A 214 -5.96 13.17 -3.64
N SER A 215 -6.13 13.47 -4.92
CA SER A 215 -5.77 14.74 -5.55
C SER A 215 -6.82 15.14 -6.59
N SER A 216 -6.81 16.40 -6.99
CA SER A 216 -7.65 16.95 -8.07
C SER A 216 -6.82 17.21 -9.33
N PRO A 217 -7.44 17.27 -10.53
CA PRO A 217 -6.73 17.60 -11.77
C PRO A 217 -5.99 18.94 -11.72
N LYS A 218 -6.53 19.92 -10.98
CA LYS A 218 -5.93 21.25 -10.80
C LYS A 218 -4.62 21.23 -10.03
N ASP A 219 -4.36 20.19 -9.24
CA ASP A 219 -3.11 20.05 -8.48
C ASP A 219 -1.94 19.63 -9.39
N TRP A 220 -2.24 19.12 -10.59
CA TRP A 220 -1.25 18.53 -11.50
C TRP A 220 -1.18 19.20 -12.86
N PHE A 221 -2.28 19.79 -13.31
CA PHE A 221 -2.41 20.41 -14.62
C PHE A 221 -2.87 21.84 -14.43
N ASP A 222 -2.19 22.77 -15.09
CA ASP A 222 -2.67 24.14 -15.20
C ASP A 222 -3.95 24.11 -16.02
N VAL A 223 -5.08 24.30 -15.35
CA VAL A 223 -6.38 24.46 -15.99
C VAL A 223 -6.51 25.95 -16.30
N PRO A 224 -6.48 26.38 -17.57
CA PRO A 224 -6.92 27.74 -17.89
C PRO A 224 -8.35 27.89 -17.36
N ALA A 225 -8.62 28.97 -16.64
CA ALA A 225 -9.91 29.20 -15.98
C ALA A 225 -11.10 29.39 -16.94
N ASP A 226 -10.97 29.00 -18.21
CA ASP A 226 -11.95 29.24 -19.26
C ASP A 226 -12.07 28.05 -20.22
N SER A 227 -12.64 26.97 -19.71
CA SER A 227 -13.29 25.95 -20.52
C SER A 227 -14.39 25.32 -19.66
N GLY A 228 -15.62 25.76 -19.89
CA GLY A 228 -16.81 25.38 -19.14
C GLY A 228 -16.89 23.87 -18.91
N ALA A 229 -17.07 23.49 -17.64
CA ALA A 229 -17.30 22.11 -17.25
C ALA A 229 -18.51 21.54 -18.03
N PRO A 230 -18.38 20.41 -18.75
CA PRO A 230 -19.56 19.69 -19.18
C PRO A 230 -20.20 19.05 -17.94
N GLU A 231 -21.49 19.33 -17.71
CA GLU A 231 -22.34 18.86 -16.60
C GLU A 231 -22.52 17.33 -16.51
N LYS A 232 -21.58 16.51 -17.01
CA LYS A 232 -21.68 15.05 -16.96
C LYS A 232 -21.25 14.45 -15.62
N SER A 233 -20.50 15.18 -14.80
CA SER A 233 -20.04 14.71 -13.48
C SER A 233 -21.16 14.65 -12.42
N LYS A 234 -22.27 15.40 -12.60
CA LYS A 234 -23.44 15.30 -11.71
C LYS A 234 -24.33 14.08 -11.99
N LYS A 235 -24.48 13.70 -13.27
CA LYS A 235 -25.39 12.59 -13.66
C LYS A 235 -24.88 11.20 -13.28
N VAL A 236 -23.57 11.00 -13.14
CA VAL A 236 -23.01 9.70 -12.70
C VAL A 236 -23.13 9.53 -11.19
N ALA A 237 -22.91 10.61 -10.42
CA ALA A 237 -23.10 10.61 -8.97
C ALA A 237 -24.58 10.45 -8.57
N GLU A 238 -25.52 11.01 -9.35
CA GLU A 238 -26.95 10.82 -9.12
C GLU A 238 -27.43 9.41 -9.45
N LYS A 239 -26.95 8.78 -10.52
CA LYS A 239 -27.34 7.40 -10.89
C LYS A 239 -26.83 6.34 -9.90
N ILE A 240 -25.66 6.55 -9.29
CA ILE A 240 -25.13 5.64 -8.27
C ILE A 240 -25.93 5.79 -6.97
N ASN A 241 -26.32 7.01 -6.59
CA ASN A 241 -27.16 7.26 -5.42
C ASN A 241 -28.60 6.75 -5.58
N ASP A 242 -29.16 6.80 -6.79
CA ASP A 242 -30.51 6.26 -7.06
C ASP A 242 -30.56 4.72 -7.06
N ALA A 243 -29.47 4.05 -7.46
CA ALA A 243 -29.35 2.59 -7.37
C ALA A 243 -29.25 2.11 -5.90
N ILE A 244 -28.60 2.89 -5.04
CA ILE A 244 -28.50 2.61 -3.59
C ILE A 244 -29.84 2.88 -2.88
N ARG A 245 -30.62 3.86 -3.34
CA ARG A 245 -31.95 4.18 -2.77
C ARG A 245 -33.05 3.19 -3.18
N LYS A 246 -32.93 2.49 -4.31
CA LYS A 246 -33.93 1.53 -4.80
C LYS A 246 -33.68 0.06 -4.39
N GLY A 247 -32.61 -0.22 -3.65
CA GLY A 247 -32.20 -1.59 -3.29
C GLY A 247 -32.41 -2.01 -1.84
N GLY A 248 -33.06 -1.19 -1.00
CA GLY A 248 -33.19 -1.50 0.43
C GLY A 248 -34.58 -1.19 0.96
N ASP A 249 -35.52 -2.11 0.78
CA ASP A 249 -36.44 -2.55 1.85
C ASP A 249 -37.25 -3.77 1.40
N THR A 250 -36.96 -4.94 1.98
CA THR A 250 -38.03 -5.85 2.41
C THR A 250 -37.53 -6.63 3.61
N THR A 251 -37.82 -6.09 4.78
CA THR A 251 -37.64 -6.78 6.05
C THR A 251 -38.91 -7.59 6.34
N ALA A 252 -38.77 -8.89 6.62
CA ALA A 252 -39.78 -9.64 7.38
C ALA A 252 -39.08 -10.75 8.19
N ALA A 253 -39.16 -10.63 9.51
CA ALA A 253 -38.89 -11.66 10.52
C ALA A 253 -40.16 -11.79 11.39
N PRO A 254 -40.29 -12.70 12.38
CA PRO A 254 -39.55 -13.94 12.71
C PRO A 254 -40.49 -15.14 13.03
N SER A 255 -39.97 -16.36 13.27
CA SER A 255 -40.39 -17.18 14.44
C SER A 255 -39.53 -18.44 14.67
N GLU A 256 -39.27 -18.62 15.94
CA GLU A 256 -38.63 -19.68 16.73
C GLU A 256 -39.28 -21.06 16.59
N GLN A 257 -38.47 -22.12 16.46
CA GLN A 257 -38.84 -23.51 16.82
C GLN A 257 -37.60 -24.43 16.90
N GLU A 258 -37.32 -24.91 18.12
CA GLU A 258 -36.67 -26.20 18.42
C GLU A 258 -37.57 -26.88 19.49
N PRO A 259 -37.46 -28.20 19.81
CA PRO A 259 -36.58 -29.25 19.27
C PRO A 259 -37.29 -30.61 19.00
N ALA A 260 -36.62 -31.57 18.32
CA ALA A 260 -36.88 -33.01 18.51
C ALA A 260 -35.78 -33.95 17.95
N SER A 261 -35.10 -34.62 18.90
CA SER A 261 -34.64 -36.02 18.92
C SER A 261 -33.89 -36.67 17.74
N ARG A 262 -32.71 -37.22 18.09
CA ARG A 262 -31.97 -38.31 17.43
C ARG A 262 -32.82 -39.57 17.21
N PRO A 263 -32.33 -40.49 16.37
CA PRO A 263 -32.01 -41.80 16.92
C PRO A 263 -30.57 -42.25 16.64
N ASP A 264 -29.97 -42.82 17.68
CA ASP A 264 -28.78 -43.65 17.64
C ASP A 264 -29.04 -44.92 16.83
N LEU A 265 -28.04 -45.35 16.04
CA LEU A 265 -27.85 -46.74 15.67
C LEU A 265 -26.36 -47.07 15.91
N MET A 266 -26.08 -47.43 17.16
CA MET A 266 -24.97 -48.28 17.53
C MET A 266 -25.34 -49.74 17.22
N SER A 267 -24.44 -50.45 16.53
CA SER A 267 -24.08 -51.88 16.69
C SER A 267 -23.46 -52.34 15.37
N GLY A 268 -22.14 -52.47 15.29
CA GLY A 268 -21.36 -53.65 15.67
C GLY A 268 -20.56 -54.03 14.41
N GLN A 269 -19.34 -54.54 14.43
CA GLN A 269 -18.60 -55.28 15.43
C GLN A 269 -17.14 -55.39 14.93
N SER A 270 -16.19 -55.09 15.83
CA SER A 270 -14.98 -55.84 16.20
C SER A 270 -14.11 -56.59 15.15
N ALA A 271 -12.81 -56.28 15.19
CA ALA A 271 -11.64 -57.21 15.31
C ALA A 271 -10.36 -56.34 15.22
N GLU A 272 -9.66 -56.03 16.31
CA GLU A 272 -8.49 -56.77 16.84
C GLU A 272 -7.50 -57.23 15.76
N LEU A 273 -6.25 -56.75 15.84
CA LEU A 273 -5.09 -57.56 16.21
C LEU A 273 -3.82 -56.69 16.33
N GLU A 274 -3.22 -56.81 17.51
CA GLU A 274 -1.79 -56.73 17.93
C GLU A 274 -0.79 -55.88 17.14
#